data_AF-A0A3A8ACE6-F1
#
_entry.id   AF-A0A3A8ACE6-F1
#
_cell.length_a   1.000
_cell.length_b   1.000
_cell.length_c   1.000
_cell.angle_alpha   90.00
_cell.angle_beta   90.00
_cell.angle_gamma   90.00
#
_symmetry.space_group_name_H-M   'P 1'
#
loop_
_entity.id
_entity.type
_entity.pdbx_description
1 polymer ?
#
loop_
_entity_poly.entity_id
_entity_poly.type
_entity_poly.pdbx_seq_one_letter_code
_entity_poly.pdbx_strand_id
1 'polypeptide(L)'
;MRRVRIVICSLACCASALSWFAGPARSQALVDVCSGLSVDLPVLDPVSNAASGLLSGLLDPVLNLIIGEINTDIQAPLSGQNIGLSVLDTDGNAVALGSGCQLRTQGVDIDNGEGITMGGGSIDGLGGTGNPLASAGEADAIAIGNGANTAAGATGAVALGLRGTVTAIDGVAIGRDSTVTTAGGLALGAGSVAGRTGMAGADEAFSGTSVASSAGAVSVGTAGGERQITNVAGGTADTDAVNLRQLRAVGDNLAGALGGGAAFDPATGLFTDPGFTIRGTTHNDVGSALAALDTALTVVDGDFGVIAANNTSGLAAAAATGDDALAVGWGAGAAGTDATATGAGAQANGDRSVAQGARSVASGSGATAVGHGASATHAGSAALGAGASTGRANQIVIGTAANTYTMPGIASDASRAAQSGPTQIVTTDAGGNLAAVPLQSLLGDLASAVGADIDNLNRRIDQVQTESRRGIAAVMAMANAPMPSAPGRTTWAANMGVYKSEWASGFAVAHRLDTPRPSGITAAFSLNADGLPAARAGLFGEF
;
A
#
# COMPACT_ATOMS: atom_id res chain seq x y z
N MET A 1 47.61 -2.62 -70.99
CA MET A 1 47.78 -1.50 -71.93
C MET A 1 47.18 -0.29 -71.26
N ARG A 2 47.94 0.78 -71.04
CA ARG A 2 47.50 1.96 -70.29
C ARG A 2 47.37 3.10 -71.30
N ARG A 3 46.17 3.69 -71.43
CA ARG A 3 45.90 4.78 -72.37
C ARG A 3 45.55 6.03 -71.58
N VAL A 4 46.28 7.11 -71.78
CA VAL A 4 45.93 8.44 -71.27
C VAL A 4 45.32 9.20 -72.45
N ARG A 5 44.02 9.52 -72.36
CA ARG A 5 43.30 10.20 -73.44
C ARG A 5 43.06 11.66 -73.05
N ILE A 6 43.66 12.59 -73.79
CA ILE A 6 43.54 14.03 -73.53
C ILE A 6 42.80 14.67 -74.69
N VAL A 7 41.60 15.20 -74.40
CA VAL A 7 40.78 15.94 -75.37
C VAL A 7 40.94 17.44 -75.08
N ILE A 8 41.60 18.15 -75.99
CA ILE A 8 41.77 19.60 -75.94
C ILE A 8 40.64 20.22 -76.76
N CYS A 9 39.85 21.10 -76.15
CA CYS A 9 38.74 21.75 -76.82
C CYS A 9 38.86 23.28 -76.71
N SER A 10 39.10 23.92 -77.85
CA SER A 10 39.06 25.36 -78.14
C SER A 10 40.10 26.28 -77.45
N LEU A 11 40.85 27.02 -78.27
CA LEU A 11 41.54 28.25 -77.89
C LEU A 11 40.50 29.38 -77.85
N ALA A 12 40.13 29.87 -76.66
CA ALA A 12 39.33 31.10 -76.53
C ALA A 12 40.27 32.27 -76.23
N CYS A 13 40.74 32.95 -77.28
CA CYS A 13 41.45 34.22 -77.16
C CYS A 13 40.40 35.33 -76.99
N CYS A 14 40.18 35.82 -75.77
CA CYS A 14 39.18 36.88 -75.52
C CYS A 14 39.72 38.22 -76.05
N ALA A 15 39.07 38.77 -77.07
CA ALA A 15 39.36 40.07 -77.65
C ALA A 15 38.92 41.18 -76.69
N SER A 16 39.88 41.80 -75.99
CA SER A 16 39.66 43.07 -75.29
C SER A 16 40.30 44.21 -76.08
N ALA A 17 39.56 44.74 -77.05
CA ALA A 17 39.78 46.08 -77.60
C ALA A 17 38.52 46.57 -78.31
N LEU A 18 38.23 47.88 -78.14
CA LEU A 18 37.22 48.70 -78.84
C LEU A 18 35.80 48.73 -78.26
N SER A 19 35.58 49.66 -77.31
CA SER A 19 34.29 50.30 -77.09
C SER A 19 34.27 51.68 -77.76
N TRP A 20 33.72 51.79 -78.98
CA TRP A 20 33.16 53.05 -79.50
C TRP A 20 32.12 52.80 -80.61
N PHE A 21 30.99 53.50 -80.46
CA PHE A 21 29.81 53.64 -81.32
C PHE A 21 28.70 52.56 -81.37
N ALA A 22 27.48 53.10 -81.25
CA ALA A 22 26.16 52.50 -81.10
C ALA A 22 25.60 51.74 -82.32
N GLY A 23 24.63 50.84 -82.07
CA GLY A 23 23.60 50.45 -83.04
C GLY A 23 23.22 48.96 -83.04
N PRO A 24 21.93 48.56 -83.01
CA PRO A 24 21.49 47.23 -82.60
C PRO A 24 21.18 46.26 -83.76
N ALA A 25 21.40 44.95 -83.57
CA ALA A 25 20.71 43.90 -84.32
C ALA A 25 20.68 42.57 -83.56
N ARG A 26 19.53 41.88 -83.67
CA ARG A 26 19.11 40.67 -82.97
C ARG A 26 19.58 39.36 -83.63
N SER A 27 19.66 38.30 -82.81
CA SER A 27 19.38 36.88 -83.11
C SER A 27 20.43 36.13 -83.97
N GLN A 28 20.73 34.84 -83.83
CA GLN A 28 20.03 33.66 -83.31
C GLN A 28 21.04 32.65 -82.71
N ALA A 29 20.50 31.66 -81.97
CA ALA A 29 21.19 30.50 -81.45
C ALA A 29 21.94 29.71 -82.54
N LEU A 30 23.17 29.30 -82.23
CA LEU A 30 23.94 28.35 -83.04
C LEU A 30 24.29 27.12 -82.20
N VAL A 31 23.55 26.06 -82.54
CA VAL A 31 23.79 24.61 -82.40
C VAL A 31 25.04 24.19 -81.59
N ASP A 32 24.76 23.54 -80.47
CA ASP A 32 25.67 22.65 -79.74
C ASP A 32 25.79 21.33 -80.52
N VAL A 33 26.99 21.02 -81.04
CA VAL A 33 27.30 19.76 -81.72
C VAL A 33 28.41 19.03 -80.97
N CYS A 34 28.04 18.36 -79.88
CA CYS A 34 28.76 17.19 -79.42
C CYS A 34 28.09 15.94 -80.01
N SER A 35 28.52 15.52 -81.21
CA SER A 35 28.22 14.17 -81.70
C SER A 35 29.52 13.40 -81.85
N GLY A 36 29.74 12.44 -80.95
CA GLY A 36 30.80 11.45 -81.07
C GLY A 36 30.67 10.69 -82.39
N LEU A 37 31.79 10.62 -83.12
CA LEU A 37 31.95 9.76 -84.28
C LEU A 37 33.01 8.72 -83.92
N SER A 38 32.56 7.56 -83.45
CA SER A 38 33.37 6.34 -83.38
C SER A 38 33.28 5.63 -84.73
N VAL A 39 34.39 5.58 -85.48
CA VAL A 39 34.55 4.68 -86.63
C VAL A 39 35.69 3.73 -86.29
N ASP A 40 35.33 2.51 -85.93
CA ASP A 40 36.15 1.33 -86.19
C ASP A 40 36.09 1.05 -87.69
N LEU A 41 37.23 0.76 -88.33
CA LEU A 41 37.40 -0.09 -89.53
C LEU A 41 38.90 -0.09 -89.97
N PRO A 42 39.35 -1.07 -90.79
CA PRO A 42 40.44 -1.98 -90.47
C PRO A 42 41.73 -1.70 -91.25
N VAL A 43 42.79 -2.43 -90.86
CA VAL A 43 44.06 -2.58 -91.59
C VAL A 43 43.83 -2.93 -93.06
N LEU A 44 44.27 -2.08 -93.99
CA LEU A 44 44.66 -2.41 -95.35
C LEU A 44 45.78 -1.46 -95.85
N ASP A 45 46.75 -2.07 -96.55
CA ASP A 45 48.04 -1.57 -97.04
C ASP A 45 48.02 -0.38 -98.04
N PRO A 46 49.17 0.29 -98.29
CA PRO A 46 49.24 1.59 -98.95
C PRO A 46 49.21 1.48 -100.49
N VAL A 47 48.51 2.42 -101.14
CA VAL A 47 48.66 2.67 -102.58
C VAL A 47 49.04 4.13 -102.81
N SER A 48 50.26 4.30 -103.30
CA SER A 48 50.78 5.52 -103.93
C SER A 48 50.04 5.81 -105.24
N ASN A 49 49.73 7.08 -105.51
CA ASN A 49 50.10 7.68 -106.80
C ASN A 49 50.00 9.21 -106.82
N ALA A 50 50.94 9.77 -107.56
CA ALA A 50 51.25 11.18 -107.71
C ALA A 50 50.52 11.85 -108.88
N ALA A 51 50.26 13.16 -108.76
CA ALA A 51 50.25 14.18 -109.82
C ALA A 51 49.92 15.54 -109.13
N SER A 52 50.88 16.42 -108.87
CA SER A 52 51.44 17.45 -109.78
C SER A 52 50.51 18.64 -110.09
N GLY A 53 50.75 19.76 -109.38
CA GLY A 53 50.97 21.07 -110.02
C GLY A 53 49.91 22.17 -109.86
N LEU A 54 50.42 23.37 -109.50
CA LEU A 54 49.86 24.72 -109.73
C LEU A 54 48.91 25.32 -108.67
N LEU A 55 49.46 25.84 -107.58
CA LEU A 55 49.46 27.29 -107.26
C LEU A 55 50.13 27.53 -105.89
N SER A 56 51.29 28.19 -105.90
CA SER A 56 51.95 28.75 -104.73
C SER A 56 51.65 30.24 -104.64
N GLY A 57 51.17 30.71 -103.49
CA GLY A 57 51.31 32.11 -103.07
C GLY A 57 50.00 32.83 -102.78
N LEU A 58 49.92 33.38 -101.54
CA LEU A 58 48.86 34.22 -100.96
C LEU A 58 47.61 33.49 -100.47
N LEU A 59 47.72 32.84 -99.31
CA LEU A 59 46.95 33.15 -98.09
C LEU A 59 47.34 32.12 -97.00
N ASP A 60 48.26 32.50 -96.11
CA ASP A 60 48.37 31.95 -94.75
C ASP A 60 49.06 33.05 -93.91
N PRO A 61 48.56 33.44 -92.73
CA PRO A 61 48.19 32.52 -91.65
C PRO A 61 46.84 32.88 -91.02
N VAL A 62 45.73 32.32 -91.50
CA VAL A 62 44.46 32.35 -90.74
C VAL A 62 43.67 31.09 -91.09
N LEU A 63 43.38 30.27 -90.07
CA LEU A 63 42.65 28.99 -90.10
C LEU A 63 43.43 27.74 -90.58
N ASN A 64 44.20 27.12 -89.68
CA ASN A 64 43.85 25.82 -89.10
C ASN A 64 44.99 25.33 -88.20
N LEU A 65 44.95 25.69 -86.91
CA LEU A 65 45.62 24.86 -85.90
C LEU A 65 44.64 23.72 -85.58
N ILE A 66 44.63 22.70 -86.42
CA ILE A 66 43.99 21.42 -86.09
C ILE A 66 44.83 20.83 -84.96
N ILE A 67 44.35 20.99 -83.72
CA ILE A 67 44.83 20.21 -82.59
C ILE A 67 44.28 18.80 -82.80
N GLY A 68 45.09 17.93 -83.40
CA GLY A 68 44.85 16.49 -83.34
C GLY A 68 44.92 16.01 -81.89
N GLU A 69 44.17 14.95 -81.54
CA GLU A 69 44.39 14.22 -80.30
C GLU A 69 45.90 13.91 -80.18
N ILE A 70 46.58 14.52 -79.20
CA ILE A 70 47.92 14.10 -78.82
C ILE A 70 47.74 12.83 -77.99
N ASN A 71 47.71 11.69 -78.66
CA ASN A 71 47.72 10.39 -78.03
C ASN A 71 49.18 9.98 -77.78
N THR A 72 49.78 10.44 -76.68
CA THR A 72 51.10 9.97 -76.26
C THR A 72 50.93 8.61 -75.59
N ASP A 73 51.18 7.55 -76.35
CA ASP A 73 51.15 6.18 -75.87
C ASP A 73 52.42 5.90 -75.06
N ILE A 74 52.37 6.13 -73.74
CA ILE A 74 53.53 5.97 -72.85
C ILE A 74 53.64 4.49 -72.44
N GLN A 75 54.44 3.73 -73.18
CA GLN A 75 54.57 2.28 -73.05
C GLN A 75 55.58 1.80 -71.99
N ALA A 76 56.13 2.70 -71.16
CA ALA A 76 57.10 2.37 -70.11
C ALA A 76 56.69 2.97 -68.75
N PRO A 77 57.01 2.32 -67.62
CA PRO A 77 56.79 2.88 -66.30
C PRO A 77 57.61 4.19 -66.14
N LEU A 78 56.91 5.32 -66.11
CA LEU A 78 57.49 6.62 -65.79
C LEU A 78 57.72 6.73 -64.28
N SER A 79 58.70 6.00 -63.75
CA SER A 79 59.06 6.14 -62.33
C SER A 79 59.66 7.53 -62.10
N GLY A 80 58.90 8.43 -61.46
CA GLY A 80 59.38 9.73 -60.98
C GLY A 80 59.53 10.83 -62.04
N GLN A 81 59.01 10.66 -63.25
CA GLN A 81 59.00 11.70 -64.29
C GLN A 81 57.67 12.47 -64.24
N ASN A 82 57.73 13.80 -64.19
CA ASN A 82 56.53 14.65 -64.29
C ASN A 82 55.95 14.52 -65.71
N ILE A 83 54.68 14.13 -65.83
CA ILE A 83 53.93 14.23 -67.10
C ILE A 83 53.44 15.69 -67.21
N GLY A 84 54.26 16.55 -67.82
CA GLY A 84 53.89 17.93 -68.13
C GLY A 84 53.27 18.04 -69.52
N LEU A 85 52.17 18.78 -69.65
CA LEU A 85 51.72 19.28 -70.96
C LEU A 85 52.44 20.59 -71.27
N SER A 86 53.37 20.58 -72.22
CA SER A 86 53.95 21.78 -72.81
C SER A 86 53.40 22.00 -74.21
N VAL A 87 53.00 23.24 -74.51
CA VAL A 87 52.75 23.66 -75.88
C VAL A 87 54.09 24.07 -76.47
N LEU A 88 54.54 23.37 -77.51
CA LEU A 88 55.77 23.67 -78.24
C LEU A 88 55.41 24.44 -79.52
N ASP A 89 56.25 25.38 -79.94
CA ASP A 89 56.12 25.97 -81.28
C ASP A 89 56.62 24.99 -82.34
N THR A 90 56.47 25.36 -83.62
CA THR A 90 56.91 24.55 -84.77
C THR A 90 58.42 24.27 -84.81
N ASP A 91 59.22 25.02 -84.06
CA ASP A 91 60.67 24.86 -83.97
C ASP A 91 61.08 24.05 -82.71
N GLY A 92 60.12 23.56 -81.94
CA GLY A 92 60.33 22.74 -80.75
C GLY A 92 60.68 23.54 -79.49
N ASN A 93 60.47 24.86 -79.48
CA ASN A 93 60.66 25.67 -78.28
C ASN A 93 59.39 25.68 -77.42
N ALA A 94 59.53 25.67 -76.10
CA ALA A 94 58.38 25.79 -75.20
C ALA A 94 57.74 27.19 -75.34
N VAL A 95 56.45 27.23 -75.70
CA VAL A 95 55.70 28.47 -75.80
C VAL A 95 55.34 28.96 -74.41
N ALA A 96 55.96 30.05 -73.97
CA ALA A 96 55.51 30.77 -72.79
C ALA A 96 54.13 31.38 -73.07
N LEU A 97 53.10 30.87 -72.41
CA LEU A 97 51.75 31.42 -72.52
C LEU A 97 51.75 32.84 -71.97
N GLY A 98 51.45 33.83 -72.82
CA GLY A 98 51.30 35.22 -72.40
C GLY A 98 50.20 35.38 -71.34
N SER A 99 50.26 36.44 -70.54
CA SER A 99 49.28 36.73 -69.50
C SER A 99 47.86 36.70 -70.06
N GLY A 100 47.09 35.66 -69.71
CA GLY A 100 45.70 35.46 -70.16
C GLY A 100 45.42 34.20 -70.98
N CYS A 101 46.43 33.44 -71.42
CA CYS A 101 46.22 32.12 -72.03
C CYS A 101 46.29 31.01 -70.98
N GLN A 102 45.25 30.17 -70.89
CA GLN A 102 45.22 28.98 -70.02
C GLN A 102 45.06 27.71 -70.86
N LEU A 103 45.79 26.65 -70.51
CA LEU A 103 45.45 25.30 -70.96
C LEU A 103 44.17 24.86 -70.23
N ARG A 104 43.09 24.64 -70.96
CA ARG A 104 41.87 23.99 -70.45
C ARG A 104 41.78 22.58 -71.04
N THR A 105 41.92 21.58 -70.19
CA THR A 105 41.58 20.18 -70.49
C THR A 105 40.11 19.96 -70.15
N GLN A 106 39.34 19.31 -71.02
CA GLN A 106 37.92 18.99 -70.70
C GLN A 106 37.78 17.81 -69.73
N GLY A 107 38.83 16.99 -69.62
CA GLY A 107 38.94 15.90 -68.66
C GLY A 107 40.35 15.29 -68.73
N VAL A 108 40.73 14.61 -67.66
CA VAL A 108 41.92 13.76 -67.61
C VAL A 108 41.41 12.38 -67.24
N ASP A 109 41.47 11.45 -68.20
CA ASP A 109 41.10 10.05 -67.97
C ASP A 109 42.35 9.25 -67.59
N ILE A 110 42.27 8.54 -66.47
CA ILE A 110 43.39 7.77 -65.89
C ILE A 110 42.93 6.32 -65.78
N ASP A 111 43.21 5.54 -66.81
CA ASP A 111 42.96 4.10 -66.84
C ASP A 111 44.14 3.37 -66.17
N ASN A 112 43.99 3.08 -64.87
CA ASN A 112 44.97 2.33 -64.11
C ASN A 112 44.34 1.07 -63.48
N GLY A 113 44.91 -0.10 -63.77
CA GLY A 113 44.49 -1.38 -63.21
C GLY A 113 44.78 -1.57 -61.72
N GLU A 114 45.44 -0.61 -61.08
CA GLU A 114 45.77 -0.61 -59.64
C GLU A 114 45.14 0.58 -58.89
N GLY A 115 44.12 1.26 -59.48
CA GLY A 115 43.39 2.36 -58.85
C GLY A 115 44.07 3.73 -58.99
N ILE A 116 43.50 4.76 -58.35
CA ILE A 116 44.00 6.14 -58.45
C ILE A 116 44.84 6.48 -57.21
N THR A 117 46.15 6.64 -57.42
CA THR A 117 47.10 7.12 -56.41
C THR A 117 47.48 8.57 -56.68
N MET A 118 47.22 9.46 -55.72
CA MET A 118 47.65 10.85 -55.79
C MET A 118 48.53 11.17 -54.57
N GLY A 119 49.85 11.15 -54.75
CA GLY A 119 50.82 11.45 -53.70
C GLY A 119 52.26 11.57 -54.23
N GLY A 120 53.06 12.42 -53.59
CA GLY A 120 54.46 12.68 -53.95
C GLY A 120 54.61 13.72 -55.06
N GLY A 121 54.90 14.97 -54.67
CA GLY A 121 55.22 16.08 -55.59
C GLY A 121 54.06 17.05 -55.86
N SER A 122 54.31 18.33 -55.59
CA SER A 122 53.64 19.56 -56.07
C SER A 122 52.13 19.60 -56.37
N ILE A 123 51.28 18.82 -55.69
CA ILE A 123 49.90 19.26 -55.45
C ILE A 123 49.95 20.07 -54.15
N ASP A 124 49.98 21.40 -54.28
CA ASP A 124 50.08 22.32 -53.15
C ASP A 124 48.94 22.03 -52.13
N GLY A 125 49.29 21.73 -50.87
CA GLY A 125 48.32 21.45 -49.80
C GLY A 125 48.09 19.99 -49.36
N LEU A 126 48.70 18.96 -49.98
CA LEU A 126 48.45 17.54 -49.61
C LEU A 126 49.56 16.81 -48.82
N GLY A 127 50.59 17.53 -48.32
CA GLY A 127 51.51 17.04 -47.27
C GLY A 127 52.94 16.64 -47.72
N GLY A 128 53.88 16.78 -46.77
CA GLY A 128 55.33 16.96 -46.98
C GLY A 128 56.22 15.74 -47.23
N THR A 129 57.54 15.96 -47.16
CA THR A 129 58.62 15.01 -47.51
C THR A 129 58.85 13.95 -46.42
N GLY A 130 59.18 12.71 -46.82
CA GLY A 130 59.64 11.64 -45.92
C GLY A 130 58.65 10.50 -45.60
N ASN A 131 57.41 10.58 -46.07
CA ASN A 131 56.41 9.50 -45.96
C ASN A 131 56.29 8.73 -47.30
N PRO A 132 55.87 7.44 -47.30
CA PRO A 132 55.75 6.63 -48.52
C PRO A 132 54.68 7.17 -49.47
N LEU A 133 54.83 6.96 -50.78
CA LEU A 133 53.83 7.42 -51.74
C LEU A 133 52.45 6.81 -51.45
N ALA A 134 51.38 7.52 -51.88
CA ALA A 134 50.04 6.98 -51.81
C ALA A 134 49.97 5.65 -52.59
N SER A 135 49.32 4.65 -52.01
CA SER A 135 49.23 3.30 -52.57
C SER A 135 47.77 2.87 -52.60
N ALA A 136 47.26 2.61 -53.80
CA ALA A 136 45.97 1.98 -54.01
C ALA A 136 46.21 0.50 -54.32
N GLY A 137 45.64 -0.39 -53.51
CA GLY A 137 45.89 -1.82 -53.58
C GLY A 137 45.06 -2.57 -54.63
N GLU A 138 44.02 -1.95 -55.17
CA GLU A 138 43.02 -2.56 -56.07
C GLU A 138 42.56 -1.56 -57.14
N ALA A 139 42.03 -2.05 -58.26
CA ALA A 139 41.58 -1.24 -59.40
C ALA A 139 40.51 -0.18 -59.04
N ASP A 140 39.62 -0.51 -58.09
CA ASP A 140 38.51 0.37 -57.67
C ASP A 140 38.82 1.15 -56.38
N ALA A 141 40.10 1.20 -55.96
CA ALA A 141 40.50 1.90 -54.76
C ALA A 141 41.05 3.31 -55.03
N ILE A 142 40.88 4.19 -54.05
CA ILE A 142 41.34 5.58 -54.09
C ILE A 142 42.28 5.82 -52.90
N ALA A 143 43.50 6.27 -53.18
CA ALA A 143 44.46 6.68 -52.15
C ALA A 143 45.00 8.09 -52.46
N ILE A 144 44.65 9.05 -51.60
CA ILE A 144 44.99 10.48 -51.78
C ILE A 144 45.68 11.00 -50.52
N GLY A 145 46.90 11.51 -50.70
CA GLY A 145 47.73 12.06 -49.62
C GLY A 145 48.93 11.17 -49.28
N ASN A 146 49.98 11.79 -48.74
CA ASN A 146 51.23 11.06 -48.50
C ASN A 146 51.03 9.92 -47.45
N GLY A 147 51.46 8.71 -47.79
CA GLY A 147 51.29 7.51 -46.98
C GLY A 147 49.86 6.98 -46.91
N ALA A 148 48.90 7.55 -47.64
CA ALA A 148 47.57 6.96 -47.77
C ALA A 148 47.69 5.57 -48.42
N ASN A 149 47.09 4.56 -47.81
CA ASN A 149 47.24 3.18 -48.22
C ASN A 149 45.91 2.45 -48.19
N THR A 150 45.46 1.93 -49.33
CA THR A 150 44.46 0.87 -49.38
C THR A 150 45.17 -0.46 -49.62
N ALA A 151 44.94 -1.45 -48.77
CA ALA A 151 45.63 -2.73 -48.85
C ALA A 151 45.16 -3.55 -50.07
N ALA A 152 46.00 -4.48 -50.55
CA ALA A 152 45.57 -5.50 -51.49
C ALA A 152 44.39 -6.31 -50.91
N GLY A 153 43.37 -6.55 -51.72
CA GLY A 153 42.10 -7.16 -51.33
C GLY A 153 41.06 -6.19 -50.75
N ALA A 154 41.39 -4.90 -50.56
CA ALA A 154 40.46 -3.88 -50.10
C ALA A 154 39.74 -3.22 -51.30
N THR A 155 38.94 -4.01 -52.03
CA THR A 155 38.17 -3.52 -53.18
C THR A 155 37.20 -2.40 -52.74
N GLY A 156 37.04 -1.36 -53.57
CA GLY A 156 36.16 -0.21 -53.25
C GLY A 156 36.66 0.70 -52.13
N ALA A 157 37.88 0.51 -51.63
CA ALA A 157 38.41 1.27 -50.51
C ALA A 157 38.78 2.72 -50.88
N VAL A 158 38.54 3.64 -49.94
CA VAL A 158 38.91 5.06 -50.08
C VAL A 158 39.74 5.49 -48.88
N ALA A 159 41.00 5.87 -49.11
CA ALA A 159 41.89 6.47 -48.13
C ALA A 159 42.22 7.92 -48.52
N LEU A 160 41.75 8.88 -47.73
CA LEU A 160 41.97 10.32 -47.94
C LEU A 160 42.66 10.95 -46.74
N GLY A 161 43.88 11.44 -46.93
CA GLY A 161 44.68 12.15 -45.93
C GLY A 161 46.00 11.47 -45.60
N LEU A 162 46.88 12.20 -44.90
CA LEU A 162 48.22 11.73 -44.54
C LEU A 162 48.16 10.43 -43.73
N ARG A 163 48.75 9.34 -44.22
CA ARG A 163 48.78 8.02 -43.54
C ARG A 163 47.39 7.43 -43.25
N GLY A 164 46.36 7.81 -44.01
CA GLY A 164 45.04 7.14 -43.95
C GLY A 164 45.16 5.70 -44.45
N THR A 165 44.64 4.73 -43.70
CA THR A 165 44.83 3.30 -43.99
C THR A 165 43.49 2.57 -44.06
N VAL A 166 43.22 1.87 -45.17
CA VAL A 166 42.06 0.98 -45.30
C VAL A 166 42.55 -0.42 -45.65
N THR A 167 42.25 -1.40 -44.80
CA THR A 167 42.65 -2.81 -45.02
C THR A 167 41.46 -3.72 -45.32
N ALA A 168 40.25 -3.17 -45.47
CA ALA A 168 39.02 -3.94 -45.63
C ALA A 168 38.20 -3.42 -46.82
N ILE A 169 37.40 -4.32 -47.41
CA ILE A 169 36.52 -4.06 -48.55
C ILE A 169 35.49 -2.97 -48.19
N ASP A 170 35.20 -2.09 -49.15
CA ASP A 170 34.26 -0.95 -49.02
C ASP A 170 34.55 -0.01 -47.84
N GLY A 171 35.79 -0.01 -47.34
CA GLY A 171 36.21 0.82 -46.22
C GLY A 171 36.53 2.25 -46.65
N VAL A 172 36.14 3.23 -45.83
CA VAL A 172 36.39 4.66 -46.11
C VAL A 172 37.11 5.31 -44.93
N ALA A 173 38.35 5.73 -45.13
CA ALA A 173 39.17 6.45 -44.17
C ALA A 173 39.37 7.90 -44.63
N ILE A 174 38.86 8.87 -43.88
CA ILE A 174 38.97 10.30 -44.18
C ILE A 174 39.62 11.02 -43.00
N GLY A 175 40.83 11.53 -43.22
CA GLY A 175 41.62 12.26 -42.25
C GLY A 175 43.01 11.65 -42.04
N ARG A 176 43.95 12.47 -41.57
CA ARG A 176 45.30 12.01 -41.22
C ARG A 176 45.22 10.87 -40.21
N ASP A 177 45.95 9.78 -40.41
CA ASP A 177 46.00 8.61 -39.49
C ASP A 177 44.65 7.91 -39.27
N SER A 178 43.64 8.19 -40.09
CA SER A 178 42.38 7.44 -40.01
C SER A 178 42.58 6.00 -40.49
N THR A 179 41.98 5.03 -39.80
CA THR A 179 42.19 3.61 -40.08
C THR A 179 40.86 2.86 -40.15
N VAL A 180 40.65 2.04 -41.19
CA VAL A 180 39.51 1.12 -41.32
C VAL A 180 40.03 -0.31 -41.48
N THR A 181 39.60 -1.20 -40.58
CA THR A 181 40.00 -2.61 -40.58
C THR A 181 38.84 -3.59 -40.75
N THR A 182 37.61 -3.09 -40.86
CA THR A 182 36.39 -3.89 -40.98
C THR A 182 35.62 -3.52 -42.24
N ALA A 183 35.01 -4.51 -42.89
CA ALA A 183 34.33 -4.31 -44.17
C ALA A 183 33.14 -3.34 -44.02
N GLY A 184 33.02 -2.40 -44.95
CA GLY A 184 32.00 -1.33 -44.91
C GLY A 184 32.16 -0.33 -43.76
N GLY A 185 33.30 -0.31 -43.06
CA GLY A 185 33.57 0.65 -41.98
C GLY A 185 33.93 2.04 -42.49
N LEU A 186 33.55 3.08 -41.75
CA LEU A 186 33.84 4.48 -42.08
C LEU A 186 34.57 5.17 -40.93
N ALA A 187 35.83 5.54 -41.12
CA ALA A 187 36.60 6.33 -40.18
C ALA A 187 36.63 7.81 -40.62
N LEU A 188 35.97 8.69 -39.86
CA LEU A 188 35.85 10.11 -40.18
C LEU A 188 36.60 10.97 -39.15
N GLY A 189 37.57 11.74 -39.63
CA GLY A 189 38.41 12.63 -38.83
C GLY A 189 39.81 12.09 -38.56
N ALA A 190 40.73 12.98 -38.19
CA ALA A 190 42.12 12.61 -37.96
C ALA A 190 42.27 11.62 -36.79
N GLY A 191 43.00 10.54 -37.02
CA GLY A 191 43.24 9.46 -36.07
C GLY A 191 42.03 8.56 -35.80
N SER A 192 40.88 8.75 -36.45
CA SER A 192 39.69 7.92 -36.22
C SER A 192 39.91 6.47 -36.63
N VAL A 193 39.40 5.50 -35.87
CA VAL A 193 39.57 4.07 -36.15
C VAL A 193 38.21 3.37 -36.24
N ALA A 194 37.89 2.81 -37.42
CA ALA A 194 36.71 1.98 -37.66
C ALA A 194 37.08 0.49 -37.68
N GLY A 195 37.19 -0.09 -36.48
CA GLY A 195 37.54 -1.49 -36.28
C GLY A 195 36.41 -2.38 -35.75
N ARG A 196 35.19 -1.84 -35.63
CA ARG A 196 34.02 -2.59 -35.13
C ARG A 196 33.22 -3.14 -36.31
N THR A 197 33.09 -4.46 -36.37
CA THR A 197 32.26 -5.16 -37.37
C THR A 197 30.78 -4.81 -37.20
N GLY A 198 29.99 -5.04 -38.24
CA GLY A 198 28.53 -4.98 -38.12
C GLY A 198 27.98 -6.04 -37.16
N MET A 199 26.71 -5.89 -36.80
CA MET A 199 26.05 -6.77 -35.83
C MET A 199 25.76 -8.15 -36.40
N ALA A 200 25.55 -8.28 -37.72
CA ALA A 200 25.47 -9.56 -38.44
C ALA A 200 24.59 -10.62 -37.77
N GLY A 201 23.40 -10.22 -37.30
CA GLY A 201 22.43 -11.07 -36.61
C GLY A 201 22.55 -11.08 -35.08
N ALA A 202 23.52 -10.36 -34.51
CA ALA A 202 23.60 -10.14 -33.06
C ALA A 202 22.46 -9.25 -32.56
N ASP A 203 22.12 -9.40 -31.29
CA ASP A 203 21.08 -8.63 -30.61
C ASP A 203 21.64 -7.35 -29.97
N GLU A 204 20.87 -6.27 -30.04
CA GLU A 204 21.15 -5.05 -29.29
C GLU A 204 21.04 -5.31 -27.78
N ALA A 205 22.02 -4.83 -27.01
CA ALA A 205 22.11 -5.13 -25.58
C ALA A 205 20.91 -4.62 -24.75
N PHE A 206 20.29 -3.50 -25.16
CA PHE A 206 19.17 -2.89 -24.41
C PHE A 206 17.80 -3.26 -24.96
N SER A 207 17.61 -3.27 -26.29
CA SER A 207 16.31 -3.56 -26.91
C SER A 207 16.09 -5.06 -27.12
N GLY A 208 17.16 -5.87 -27.19
CA GLY A 208 17.10 -7.28 -27.60
C GLY A 208 16.80 -7.47 -29.09
N THR A 209 16.81 -6.41 -29.90
CA THR A 209 16.49 -6.48 -31.32
C THR A 209 17.67 -7.04 -32.11
N SER A 210 17.44 -8.07 -32.92
CA SER A 210 18.45 -8.64 -33.82
C SER A 210 18.68 -7.72 -35.02
N VAL A 211 19.95 -7.38 -35.26
CA VAL A 211 20.34 -6.48 -36.36
C VAL A 211 21.04 -7.28 -37.45
N ALA A 212 20.35 -7.47 -38.58
CA ALA A 212 20.84 -8.26 -39.71
C ALA A 212 22.04 -7.66 -40.47
N SER A 213 22.24 -6.34 -40.40
CA SER A 213 23.29 -5.65 -41.15
C SER A 213 24.69 -6.12 -40.71
N SER A 214 25.52 -6.47 -41.68
CA SER A 214 26.94 -6.82 -41.48
C SER A 214 27.90 -5.65 -41.71
N ALA A 215 27.40 -4.47 -42.07
CA ALA A 215 28.23 -3.29 -42.37
C ALA A 215 28.99 -2.81 -41.12
N GLY A 216 30.28 -2.49 -41.30
CA GLY A 216 31.14 -1.95 -40.25
C GLY A 216 30.64 -0.62 -39.68
N ALA A 217 31.11 -0.28 -38.48
CA ALA A 217 30.67 0.93 -37.80
C ALA A 217 31.22 2.21 -38.47
N VAL A 218 30.43 3.28 -38.39
CA VAL A 218 30.93 4.64 -38.56
C VAL A 218 31.63 5.06 -37.27
N SER A 219 32.92 5.36 -37.34
CA SER A 219 33.74 5.85 -36.24
C SER A 219 34.16 7.28 -36.49
N VAL A 220 33.82 8.17 -35.55
CA VAL A 220 34.23 9.58 -35.58
C VAL A 220 35.42 9.85 -34.65
N GLY A 221 36.09 8.82 -34.15
CA GLY A 221 37.17 8.97 -33.16
C GLY A 221 37.90 7.66 -32.84
N THR A 222 38.51 7.62 -31.66
CA THR A 222 39.18 6.43 -31.11
C THR A 222 38.77 6.23 -29.66
N ALA A 223 39.05 5.05 -29.11
CA ALA A 223 38.87 4.81 -27.67
C ALA A 223 39.72 5.81 -26.86
N GLY A 224 39.10 6.55 -25.95
CA GLY A 224 39.72 7.65 -25.19
C GLY A 224 39.92 8.95 -25.99
N GLY A 225 39.54 8.96 -27.27
CA GLY A 225 39.57 10.09 -28.19
C GLY A 225 38.21 10.30 -28.85
N GLU A 226 37.13 10.08 -28.09
CA GLU A 226 35.75 10.25 -28.54
C GLU A 226 35.46 11.73 -28.87
N ARG A 227 34.60 11.95 -29.88
CA ARG A 227 34.19 13.29 -30.31
C ARG A 227 32.72 13.51 -30.03
N GLN A 228 32.36 14.74 -29.68
CA GLN A 228 30.96 15.14 -29.61
C GLN A 228 30.39 15.27 -31.03
N ILE A 229 29.23 14.66 -31.26
CA ILE A 229 28.44 14.87 -32.48
C ILE A 229 27.37 15.90 -32.13
N THR A 230 27.52 17.13 -32.62
CA THR A 230 26.61 18.24 -32.34
C THR A 230 25.59 18.41 -33.45
N ASN A 231 24.48 19.09 -33.14
CA ASN A 231 23.36 19.35 -34.06
C ASN A 231 22.63 18.08 -34.57
N VAL A 232 22.64 17.01 -33.77
CA VAL A 232 21.85 15.80 -34.03
C VAL A 232 20.38 16.07 -33.69
N ALA A 233 19.52 16.06 -34.69
CA ALA A 233 18.06 16.11 -34.50
C ALA A 233 17.59 14.93 -33.63
N GLY A 234 16.39 15.03 -33.05
CA GLY A 234 15.88 13.89 -32.27
C GLY A 234 15.58 12.72 -33.20
N GLY A 235 15.98 11.52 -32.82
CA GLY A 235 15.63 10.31 -33.55
C GLY A 235 14.13 10.08 -33.58
N THR A 236 13.62 9.60 -34.70
CA THR A 236 12.20 9.32 -34.95
C THR A 236 11.94 7.87 -35.31
N ALA A 237 12.95 7.17 -35.83
CA ALA A 237 12.97 5.73 -36.01
C ALA A 237 13.90 5.06 -34.98
N ASP A 238 13.70 3.77 -34.74
CA ASP A 238 14.47 3.00 -33.73
C ASP A 238 15.99 2.97 -34.01
N THR A 239 16.38 3.14 -35.28
CA THR A 239 17.78 3.15 -35.73
C THR A 239 18.43 4.53 -35.75
N ASP A 240 17.69 5.58 -35.39
CA ASP A 240 18.22 6.94 -35.35
C ASP A 240 19.08 7.16 -34.08
N ALA A 241 20.08 8.05 -34.17
CA ALA A 241 20.85 8.43 -32.99
C ALA A 241 19.98 9.22 -32.00
N VAL A 242 19.97 8.77 -30.74
CA VAL A 242 19.30 9.47 -29.64
C VAL A 242 20.14 10.67 -29.19
N ASN A 243 19.51 11.86 -29.09
CA ASN A 243 20.18 13.05 -28.56
C ASN A 243 19.87 13.30 -27.07
N LEU A 244 20.59 14.25 -26.45
CA LEU A 244 20.45 14.54 -25.01
C LEU A 244 19.05 14.99 -24.59
N ARG A 245 18.29 15.65 -25.48
CA ARG A 245 16.92 16.10 -25.18
C ARG A 245 15.95 14.91 -25.04
N GLN A 246 16.12 13.88 -25.86
CA GLN A 246 15.32 12.66 -25.73
C GLN A 246 15.67 11.89 -24.46
N LEU A 247 16.96 11.81 -24.11
CA LEU A 247 17.37 11.17 -22.86
C LEU A 247 16.83 11.90 -21.61
N ARG A 248 16.86 13.25 -21.60
CA ARG A 248 16.26 14.06 -20.52
C ARG A 248 14.77 13.82 -20.37
N ALA A 249 14.03 13.73 -21.48
CA ALA A 249 12.59 13.47 -21.44
C ALA A 249 12.26 12.11 -20.80
N VAL A 250 13.10 11.08 -20.99
CA VAL A 250 12.96 9.79 -20.29
C VAL A 250 13.16 9.97 -18.79
N GLY A 251 14.18 10.73 -18.37
CA GLY A 251 14.41 11.07 -16.97
C GLY A 251 13.23 11.79 -16.33
N ASP A 252 12.71 12.84 -16.98
CA ASP A 252 11.57 13.61 -16.50
C ASP A 252 10.31 12.74 -16.35
N ASN A 253 10.04 11.85 -17.32
CA ASN A 253 8.91 10.92 -17.26
C ASN A 253 9.03 9.92 -16.09
N LEU A 254 10.23 9.39 -15.85
CA LEU A 254 10.47 8.47 -14.74
C LEU A 254 10.33 9.18 -13.38
N ALA A 255 10.82 10.41 -13.26
CA ALA A 255 10.65 11.22 -12.05
C ALA A 255 9.16 11.48 -11.76
N GLY A 256 8.38 11.81 -12.80
CA GLY A 256 6.93 11.95 -12.69
C GLY A 256 6.23 10.66 -12.25
N ALA A 257 6.68 9.50 -12.75
CA ALA A 257 6.12 8.20 -12.37
C ALA A 257 6.44 7.79 -10.93
N LEU A 258 7.61 8.17 -10.40
CA LEU A 258 7.97 7.97 -8.99
C LEU A 258 7.08 8.81 -8.05
N GLY A 259 6.69 10.02 -8.47
CA GLY A 259 5.87 10.92 -7.66
C GLY A 259 6.65 11.54 -6.49
N GLY A 260 5.95 11.98 -5.45
CA GLY A 260 6.58 12.55 -4.25
C GLY A 260 7.40 13.84 -4.50
N GLY A 261 7.26 14.48 -5.66
CA GLY A 261 8.10 15.63 -6.03
C GLY A 261 9.51 15.27 -6.51
N ALA A 262 9.78 14.00 -6.84
CA ALA A 262 11.01 13.61 -7.52
C ALA A 262 11.18 14.38 -8.85
N ALA A 263 12.42 14.74 -9.17
CA ALA A 263 12.80 15.45 -10.38
C ALA A 263 14.11 14.88 -10.93
N PHE A 264 14.29 14.86 -12.25
CA PHE A 264 15.56 14.51 -12.86
C PHE A 264 16.45 15.75 -12.97
N ASP A 265 17.66 15.70 -12.43
CA ASP A 265 18.63 16.78 -12.55
C ASP A 265 19.54 16.55 -13.78
N PRO A 266 19.40 17.36 -14.85
CA PRO A 266 20.18 17.20 -16.07
C PRO A 266 21.67 17.60 -15.92
N ALA A 267 22.06 18.24 -14.80
CA ALA A 267 23.44 18.61 -14.53
C ALA A 267 24.21 17.48 -13.84
N THR A 268 23.57 16.77 -12.91
CA THR A 268 24.18 15.65 -12.17
C THR A 268 23.85 14.28 -12.75
N GLY A 269 22.78 14.16 -13.54
CA GLY A 269 22.29 12.89 -14.08
C GLY A 269 21.60 12.02 -13.02
N LEU A 270 21.29 12.58 -11.86
CA LEU A 270 20.65 11.89 -10.74
C LEU A 270 19.20 12.37 -10.56
N PHE A 271 18.40 11.55 -9.90
CA PHE A 271 17.07 11.95 -9.44
C PHE A 271 17.17 12.64 -8.09
N THR A 272 16.38 13.68 -7.87
CA THR A 272 16.10 14.16 -6.51
C THR A 272 15.21 13.15 -5.81
N ASP A 273 15.47 12.94 -4.53
CA ASP A 273 14.67 12.00 -3.74
C ASP A 273 13.18 12.40 -3.76
N PRO A 274 12.24 11.46 -3.94
CA PRO A 274 10.83 11.70 -3.68
C PRO A 274 10.59 12.05 -2.20
N GLY A 275 9.42 12.57 -1.87
CA GLY A 275 8.98 12.83 -0.49
C GLY A 275 7.58 12.27 -0.26
N PHE A 276 7.50 11.08 0.33
CA PHE A 276 6.26 10.43 0.72
C PHE A 276 6.01 10.62 2.22
N THR A 277 5.00 11.42 2.59
CA THR A 277 4.65 11.61 4.00
C THR A 277 3.68 10.53 4.47
N ILE A 278 4.16 9.63 5.35
CA ILE A 278 3.37 8.55 5.94
C ILE A 278 3.41 8.73 7.47
N ARG A 279 2.23 8.85 8.09
CA ARG A 279 2.08 9.06 9.56
C ARG A 279 2.89 10.25 10.12
N GLY A 280 3.13 11.28 9.31
CA GLY A 280 3.87 12.48 9.72
C GLY A 280 5.39 12.38 9.56
N THR A 281 5.92 11.26 9.08
CA THR A 281 7.34 11.11 8.71
C THR A 281 7.47 11.11 7.19
N THR A 282 8.46 11.84 6.67
CA THR A 282 8.77 11.85 5.22
C THR A 282 9.74 10.73 4.89
N HIS A 283 9.37 9.92 3.91
CA HIS A 283 10.17 8.85 3.34
C HIS A 283 10.67 9.27 1.97
N ASN A 284 11.98 9.11 1.73
CA ASN A 284 12.65 9.66 0.57
C ASN A 284 12.92 8.63 -0.55
N ASP A 285 12.31 7.45 -0.42
CA ASP A 285 12.34 6.40 -1.41
C ASP A 285 11.07 5.54 -1.30
N VAL A 286 10.76 4.79 -2.37
CA VAL A 286 9.56 3.94 -2.43
C VAL A 286 9.64 2.79 -1.42
N GLY A 287 10.84 2.23 -1.20
CA GLY A 287 11.03 1.08 -0.31
C GLY A 287 10.76 1.42 1.15
N SER A 288 11.32 2.52 1.65
CA SER A 288 11.07 2.99 3.02
C SER A 288 9.63 3.46 3.22
N ALA A 289 9.01 4.06 2.21
CA ALA A 289 7.60 4.43 2.25
C ALA A 289 6.69 3.19 2.36
N LEU A 290 6.92 2.16 1.54
CA LEU A 290 6.16 0.91 1.60
C LEU A 290 6.39 0.16 2.92
N ALA A 291 7.62 0.14 3.44
CA ALA A 291 7.93 -0.46 4.74
C ALA A 291 7.21 0.28 5.91
N ALA A 292 7.08 1.60 5.82
CA ALA A 292 6.32 2.38 6.79
C ALA A 292 4.81 2.11 6.71
N LEU A 293 4.27 1.93 5.50
CA LEU A 293 2.87 1.51 5.31
C LEU A 293 2.64 0.09 5.86
N ASP A 294 3.54 -0.84 5.60
CA ASP A 294 3.49 -2.22 6.12
C ASP A 294 3.51 -2.24 7.65
N THR A 295 4.40 -1.44 8.27
CA THR A 295 4.43 -1.25 9.72
C THR A 295 3.14 -0.59 10.26
N ALA A 296 2.53 0.31 9.50
CA ALA A 296 1.25 0.90 9.89
C ALA A 296 0.09 -0.09 9.78
N LEU A 297 0.13 -1.00 8.80
CA LEU A 297 -0.88 -2.03 8.58
C LEU A 297 -0.78 -3.16 9.61
N THR A 298 0.42 -3.57 10.00
CA THR A 298 0.62 -4.58 11.07
C THR A 298 0.02 -4.13 12.41
N VAL A 299 -0.03 -2.83 12.68
CA VAL A 299 -0.77 -2.28 13.82
C VAL A 299 -2.27 -2.57 13.68
N VAL A 300 -2.85 -2.46 12.48
CA VAL A 300 -4.26 -2.76 12.25
C VAL A 300 -4.53 -4.28 12.29
N ASP A 301 -3.68 -5.10 11.68
CA ASP A 301 -3.85 -6.56 11.65
C ASP A 301 -3.56 -7.24 13.00
N GLY A 302 -2.72 -6.64 13.86
CA GLY A 302 -2.39 -7.12 15.20
C GLY A 302 -3.25 -6.54 16.33
N ASP A 303 -3.70 -5.28 16.23
CA ASP A 303 -4.47 -4.60 17.29
C ASP A 303 -5.99 -4.73 17.16
N PHE A 304 -6.54 -5.45 16.16
CA PHE A 304 -7.98 -5.76 16.18
C PHE A 304 -8.39 -6.61 17.42
N GLY A 305 -7.44 -7.30 18.07
CA GLY A 305 -7.63 -7.95 19.39
C GLY A 305 -7.38 -7.03 20.60
N VAL A 306 -6.84 -5.83 20.39
CA VAL A 306 -6.45 -4.88 21.42
C VAL A 306 -6.98 -3.49 21.04
N ILE A 307 -8.29 -3.29 21.21
CA ILE A 307 -8.91 -1.96 21.08
C ILE A 307 -8.27 -1.00 22.11
N ALA A 308 -7.18 -0.32 21.72
CA ALA A 308 -6.49 0.75 22.42
C ALA A 308 -6.27 0.56 23.95
N ALA A 309 -5.49 -0.44 24.38
CA ALA A 309 -5.21 -0.70 25.79
C ALA A 309 -3.72 -0.66 26.14
N ASN A 310 -3.34 0.09 27.19
CA ASN A 310 -2.01 0.02 27.81
C ASN A 310 -1.82 -1.32 28.55
N ASN A 311 -0.69 -1.99 28.35
CA ASN A 311 -0.34 -3.24 29.02
C ASN A 311 0.64 -3.06 30.19
N THR A 312 0.37 -2.13 31.12
CA THR A 312 1.19 -2.02 32.34
C THR A 312 1.26 -3.33 33.13
N SER A 313 0.25 -4.20 32.99
CA SER A 313 0.19 -5.52 33.64
C SER A 313 1.12 -6.58 33.05
N GLY A 314 1.70 -6.38 31.86
CA GLY A 314 2.55 -7.37 31.18
C GLY A 314 1.84 -8.68 30.84
N LEU A 315 0.52 -8.65 30.66
CA LEU A 315 -0.27 -9.82 30.30
C LEU A 315 -0.10 -10.12 28.80
N ALA A 316 -0.30 -11.37 28.38
CA ALA A 316 -0.24 -11.75 26.96
C ALA A 316 -1.31 -11.03 26.12
N ALA A 317 -1.20 -11.05 24.79
CA ALA A 317 -2.26 -10.55 23.91
C ALA A 317 -3.60 -11.29 24.16
N ALA A 318 -4.71 -10.66 23.79
CA ALA A 318 -6.02 -11.29 23.85
C ALA A 318 -6.04 -12.55 22.97
N ALA A 319 -6.69 -13.61 23.44
CA ALA A 319 -6.77 -14.90 22.75
C ALA A 319 -8.24 -15.34 22.63
N ALA A 320 -8.79 -15.23 21.42
CA ALA A 320 -10.08 -15.83 21.07
C ALA A 320 -9.81 -17.19 20.41
N THR A 321 -9.78 -18.25 21.21
CA THR A 321 -9.42 -19.60 20.74
C THR A 321 -10.63 -20.49 20.47
N GLY A 322 -11.81 -20.13 21.00
CA GLY A 322 -13.06 -20.80 20.65
C GLY A 322 -13.58 -20.38 19.28
N ASP A 323 -14.37 -21.24 18.64
CA ASP A 323 -15.04 -20.90 17.39
C ASP A 323 -15.99 -19.71 17.61
N ASP A 324 -15.99 -18.76 16.68
CA ASP A 324 -16.81 -17.52 16.74
C ASP A 324 -16.64 -16.70 18.03
N ALA A 325 -15.50 -16.84 18.72
CA ALA A 325 -15.24 -16.16 19.98
C ALA A 325 -14.72 -14.72 19.81
N LEU A 326 -14.94 -13.90 20.85
CA LEU A 326 -14.45 -12.54 20.95
C LEU A 326 -13.60 -12.37 22.22
N ALA A 327 -12.34 -11.97 22.07
CA ALA A 327 -11.47 -11.62 23.18
C ALA A 327 -10.94 -10.19 23.02
N VAL A 328 -11.17 -9.33 24.01
CA VAL A 328 -10.73 -7.93 24.00
C VAL A 328 -10.03 -7.58 25.31
N GLY A 329 -8.78 -7.14 25.21
CA GLY A 329 -7.95 -6.68 26.34
C GLY A 329 -6.82 -7.66 26.70
N TRP A 330 -5.73 -7.13 27.26
CA TRP A 330 -4.54 -7.93 27.58
C TRP A 330 -4.85 -9.08 28.55
N GLY A 331 -4.49 -10.29 28.16
CA GLY A 331 -4.75 -11.53 28.88
C GLY A 331 -6.21 -12.01 28.83
N ALA A 332 -7.08 -11.36 28.04
CA ALA A 332 -8.43 -11.86 27.84
C ALA A 332 -8.38 -13.18 27.06
N GLY A 333 -9.04 -14.22 27.57
CA GLY A 333 -9.16 -15.53 26.93
C GLY A 333 -10.62 -15.89 26.69
N ALA A 334 -11.03 -16.05 25.44
CA ALA A 334 -12.33 -16.56 25.06
C ALA A 334 -12.14 -17.95 24.42
N ALA A 335 -12.25 -18.99 25.25
CA ALA A 335 -11.91 -20.36 24.88
C ALA A 335 -13.12 -21.23 24.53
N GLY A 336 -14.33 -20.87 24.98
CA GLY A 336 -15.55 -21.56 24.57
C GLY A 336 -16.04 -21.12 23.19
N THR A 337 -16.82 -21.97 22.50
CA THR A 337 -17.50 -21.59 21.25
C THR A 337 -18.51 -20.47 21.52
N ASP A 338 -18.63 -19.49 20.63
CA ASP A 338 -19.48 -18.29 20.80
C ASP A 338 -19.18 -17.48 22.09
N ALA A 339 -17.99 -17.63 22.69
CA ALA A 339 -17.66 -16.99 23.96
C ALA A 339 -17.20 -15.54 23.78
N THR A 340 -17.50 -14.67 24.75
CA THR A 340 -17.06 -13.27 24.77
C THR A 340 -16.30 -12.95 26.04
N ALA A 341 -15.01 -12.65 25.94
CA ALA A 341 -14.16 -12.17 27.04
C ALA A 341 -13.73 -10.72 26.79
N THR A 342 -14.15 -9.79 27.65
CA THR A 342 -13.82 -8.38 27.55
C THR A 342 -13.25 -7.84 28.86
N GLY A 343 -12.04 -7.28 28.82
CA GLY A 343 -11.32 -6.74 29.98
C GLY A 343 -10.02 -7.48 30.28
N ALA A 344 -9.08 -6.80 30.95
CA ALA A 344 -7.76 -7.36 31.22
C ALA A 344 -7.83 -8.64 32.07
N GLY A 345 -7.34 -9.76 31.54
CA GLY A 345 -7.39 -11.07 32.19
C GLY A 345 -8.78 -11.69 32.29
N ALA A 346 -9.80 -11.22 31.55
CA ALA A 346 -11.12 -11.86 31.51
C ALA A 346 -11.05 -13.27 30.89
N GLN A 347 -11.81 -14.24 31.38
CA GLN A 347 -11.74 -15.64 30.96
C GLN A 347 -13.15 -16.18 30.69
N ALA A 348 -13.53 -16.31 29.42
CA ALA A 348 -14.79 -16.91 28.98
C ALA A 348 -14.51 -18.33 28.45
N ASN A 349 -14.47 -19.30 29.36
CA ASN A 349 -14.05 -20.68 29.07
C ASN A 349 -15.21 -21.62 28.71
N GLY A 350 -16.45 -21.26 29.05
CA GLY A 350 -17.62 -22.05 28.68
C GLY A 350 -18.17 -21.67 27.30
N ASP A 351 -18.82 -22.60 26.61
CA ASP A 351 -19.53 -22.28 25.36
C ASP A 351 -20.65 -21.26 25.62
N ARG A 352 -20.81 -20.28 24.73
CA ARG A 352 -21.76 -19.15 24.85
C ARG A 352 -21.61 -18.37 26.15
N SER A 353 -20.42 -18.39 26.74
CA SER A 353 -20.16 -17.68 27.99
C SER A 353 -19.75 -16.23 27.74
N VAL A 354 -20.04 -15.36 28.71
CA VAL A 354 -19.69 -13.94 28.66
C VAL A 354 -18.93 -13.58 29.93
N ALA A 355 -17.66 -13.20 29.80
CA ALA A 355 -16.84 -12.65 30.87
C ALA A 355 -16.52 -11.18 30.56
N GLN A 356 -17.17 -10.25 31.28
CA GLN A 356 -17.02 -8.82 31.09
C GLN A 356 -16.49 -8.16 32.37
N GLY A 357 -15.29 -7.56 32.29
CA GLY A 357 -14.59 -6.92 33.39
C GLY A 357 -13.24 -7.56 33.66
N ALA A 358 -12.29 -6.78 34.21
CA ALA A 358 -10.94 -7.28 34.47
C ALA A 358 -10.97 -8.49 35.43
N ARG A 359 -10.29 -9.57 35.05
CA ARG A 359 -10.26 -10.86 35.79
C ARG A 359 -11.64 -11.51 36.03
N SER A 360 -12.67 -11.15 35.27
CA SER A 360 -13.93 -11.89 35.29
C SER A 360 -13.74 -13.31 34.73
N VAL A 361 -14.47 -14.28 35.26
CA VAL A 361 -14.36 -15.69 34.87
C VAL A 361 -15.75 -16.26 34.62
N ALA A 362 -16.04 -16.63 33.38
CA ALA A 362 -17.25 -17.34 32.97
C ALA A 362 -16.86 -18.71 32.41
N SER A 363 -16.82 -19.74 33.27
CA SER A 363 -16.37 -21.09 32.88
C SER A 363 -17.50 -22.09 32.66
N GLY A 364 -18.73 -21.77 33.08
CA GLY A 364 -19.89 -22.61 32.78
C GLY A 364 -20.40 -22.38 31.36
N SER A 365 -20.97 -23.42 30.73
CA SER A 365 -21.69 -23.24 29.46
C SER A 365 -22.90 -22.31 29.65
N GLY A 366 -23.03 -21.29 28.82
CA GLY A 366 -24.04 -20.23 28.93
C GLY A 366 -23.88 -19.33 30.16
N ALA A 367 -22.71 -19.33 30.82
CA ALA A 367 -22.48 -18.54 32.01
C ALA A 367 -22.18 -17.07 31.69
N THR A 368 -22.62 -16.15 32.55
CA THR A 368 -22.40 -14.70 32.39
C THR A 368 -21.75 -14.12 33.64
N ALA A 369 -20.51 -13.66 33.56
CA ALA A 369 -19.79 -12.97 34.62
C ALA A 369 -19.55 -11.51 34.24
N VAL A 370 -20.19 -10.57 34.92
CA VAL A 370 -20.09 -9.12 34.63
C VAL A 370 -19.60 -8.38 35.88
N GLY A 371 -18.38 -7.87 35.85
CA GLY A 371 -17.75 -7.11 36.94
C GLY A 371 -16.29 -7.52 37.17
N HIS A 372 -15.52 -6.67 37.85
CA HIS A 372 -14.14 -7.00 38.22
C HIS A 372 -14.12 -8.23 39.14
N GLY A 373 -13.43 -9.29 38.73
CA GLY A 373 -13.35 -10.54 39.51
C GLY A 373 -14.68 -11.29 39.68
N ALA A 374 -15.71 -10.99 38.88
CA ALA A 374 -16.95 -11.76 38.88
C ALA A 374 -16.70 -13.21 38.41
N SER A 375 -17.37 -14.20 39.01
CA SER A 375 -17.12 -15.63 38.78
C SER A 375 -18.41 -16.42 38.57
N ALA A 376 -18.68 -16.80 37.31
CA ALA A 376 -19.79 -17.65 36.89
C ALA A 376 -19.24 -18.98 36.35
N THR A 377 -18.95 -19.93 37.24
CA THR A 377 -18.28 -21.20 36.91
C THR A 377 -19.23 -22.37 36.66
N HIS A 378 -20.54 -22.14 36.70
CA HIS A 378 -21.56 -23.18 36.58
C HIS A 378 -22.45 -22.96 35.35
N ALA A 379 -22.99 -24.04 34.79
CA ALA A 379 -23.82 -23.95 33.58
C ALA A 379 -25.06 -23.06 33.80
N GLY A 380 -25.33 -22.15 32.85
CA GLY A 380 -26.45 -21.22 32.88
C GLY A 380 -26.44 -20.24 34.05
N SER A 381 -25.32 -20.08 34.77
CA SER A 381 -25.24 -19.19 35.93
C SER A 381 -24.84 -17.77 35.53
N ALA A 382 -25.29 -16.76 36.28
CA ALA A 382 -24.91 -15.38 36.05
C ALA A 382 -24.40 -14.73 37.35
N ALA A 383 -23.19 -14.16 37.33
CA ALA A 383 -22.62 -13.35 38.40
C ALA A 383 -22.52 -11.89 37.94
N LEU A 384 -23.33 -11.00 38.51
CA LEU A 384 -23.40 -9.59 38.15
C LEU A 384 -22.92 -8.72 39.31
N GLY A 385 -21.79 -8.05 39.16
CA GLY A 385 -21.16 -7.18 40.16
C GLY A 385 -19.71 -7.59 40.45
N ALA A 386 -18.92 -6.63 40.94
CA ALA A 386 -17.53 -6.90 41.31
C ALA A 386 -17.45 -7.95 42.43
N GLY A 387 -16.68 -9.03 42.19
CA GLY A 387 -16.55 -10.15 43.12
C GLY A 387 -17.80 -11.02 43.29
N ALA A 388 -18.87 -10.82 42.51
CA ALA A 388 -20.04 -11.70 42.55
C ALA A 388 -19.63 -13.13 42.15
N SER A 389 -20.13 -14.14 42.85
CA SER A 389 -19.75 -15.54 42.61
C SER A 389 -20.97 -16.45 42.66
N THR A 390 -21.17 -17.25 41.61
CA THR A 390 -22.24 -18.26 41.58
C THR A 390 -21.80 -19.55 42.27
N GLY A 391 -22.70 -20.18 43.02
CA GLY A 391 -22.43 -21.43 43.74
C GLY A 391 -23.04 -22.68 43.10
N ARG A 392 -23.88 -22.54 42.06
CA ARG A 392 -24.53 -23.66 41.37
C ARG A 392 -25.05 -23.27 39.99
N ALA A 393 -25.44 -24.28 39.20
CA ALA A 393 -26.04 -24.09 37.88
C ALA A 393 -27.37 -23.32 37.94
N ASN A 394 -27.67 -22.57 36.87
CA ASN A 394 -28.89 -21.77 36.71
C ASN A 394 -29.12 -20.71 37.79
N GLN A 395 -28.09 -20.36 38.58
CA GLN A 395 -28.19 -19.34 39.62
C GLN A 395 -27.83 -17.97 39.04
N ILE A 396 -28.64 -16.96 39.36
CA ILE A 396 -28.29 -15.55 39.16
C ILE A 396 -27.89 -14.97 40.51
N VAL A 397 -26.66 -14.48 40.62
CA VAL A 397 -26.12 -13.77 41.78
C VAL A 397 -25.87 -12.33 41.37
N ILE A 398 -26.46 -11.38 42.10
CA ILE A 398 -26.26 -9.95 41.90
C ILE A 398 -25.51 -9.45 43.12
N GLY A 399 -24.28 -8.96 42.96
CA GLY A 399 -23.44 -8.43 44.02
C GLY A 399 -22.89 -9.48 44.99
N THR A 400 -22.53 -8.99 46.17
CA THR A 400 -21.97 -9.74 47.32
C THR A 400 -22.84 -9.48 48.56
N ALA A 401 -22.51 -10.14 49.68
CA ALA A 401 -23.21 -9.92 50.95
C ALA A 401 -23.13 -8.48 51.49
N ALA A 402 -22.17 -7.67 51.02
CA ALA A 402 -22.01 -6.28 51.43
C ALA A 402 -22.84 -5.28 50.60
N ASN A 403 -23.51 -5.73 49.53
CA ASN A 403 -24.23 -4.86 48.62
C ASN A 403 -25.63 -4.53 49.12
N THR A 404 -26.07 -3.29 48.88
CA THR A 404 -27.47 -2.86 49.01
C THR A 404 -28.13 -2.82 47.63
N TYR A 405 -29.42 -3.15 47.56
CA TYR A 405 -30.17 -3.24 46.31
C TYR A 405 -31.27 -2.17 46.26
N THR A 406 -31.32 -1.42 45.17
CA THR A 406 -32.38 -0.43 44.92
C THR A 406 -33.00 -0.69 43.56
N MET A 407 -34.31 -0.89 43.52
CA MET A 407 -35.10 -1.10 42.29
C MET A 407 -36.24 -0.07 42.24
N PRO A 408 -36.00 1.15 41.74
CA PRO A 408 -36.95 2.27 41.84
C PRO A 408 -38.33 1.96 41.22
N GLY A 409 -38.34 1.12 40.18
CA GLY A 409 -39.56 0.75 39.47
C GLY A 409 -40.55 -0.09 40.28
N ILE A 410 -40.11 -0.80 41.33
CA ILE A 410 -40.99 -1.71 42.11
C ILE A 410 -42.18 -0.99 42.72
N ALA A 411 -41.99 0.26 43.19
CA ALA A 411 -43.04 1.03 43.85
C ALA A 411 -43.84 1.94 42.89
N SER A 412 -43.53 1.93 41.59
CA SER A 412 -44.16 2.84 40.63
C SER A 412 -45.63 2.50 40.34
N ASP A 413 -46.44 3.51 40.02
CA ASP A 413 -47.84 3.31 39.60
C ASP A 413 -47.94 2.47 38.32
N ALA A 414 -46.97 2.62 37.41
CA ALA A 414 -46.88 1.81 36.19
C ALA A 414 -46.69 0.31 36.51
N SER A 415 -45.78 -0.02 37.45
CA SER A 415 -45.59 -1.41 37.89
C SER A 415 -46.83 -1.98 38.57
N ARG A 416 -47.54 -1.18 39.37
CA ARG A 416 -48.82 -1.58 39.98
C ARG A 416 -49.91 -1.81 38.93
N ALA A 417 -50.03 -0.93 37.95
CA ALA A 417 -51.03 -1.03 36.89
C ALA A 417 -50.78 -2.25 35.97
N ALA A 418 -49.53 -2.70 35.83
CA ALA A 418 -49.16 -3.87 35.05
C ALA A 418 -49.44 -5.22 35.76
N GLN A 419 -49.73 -5.22 37.07
CA GLN A 419 -50.03 -6.45 37.80
C GLN A 419 -51.35 -7.07 37.31
N SER A 420 -51.35 -8.38 37.12
CA SER A 420 -52.55 -9.16 36.78
C SER A 420 -52.62 -10.42 37.65
N GLY A 421 -53.84 -10.86 37.97
CA GLY A 421 -54.06 -11.98 38.88
C GLY A 421 -53.82 -11.64 40.36
N PRO A 422 -53.77 -12.66 41.24
CA PRO A 422 -53.54 -12.47 42.67
C PRO A 422 -52.12 -11.97 42.96
N THR A 423 -52.01 -10.95 43.79
CA THR A 423 -50.72 -10.45 44.27
C THR A 423 -50.07 -11.44 45.24
N GLN A 424 -48.75 -11.50 45.19
CA GLN A 424 -47.94 -12.35 46.07
C GLN A 424 -46.90 -11.52 46.81
N ILE A 425 -46.47 -12.01 47.96
CA ILE A 425 -45.34 -11.46 48.71
C ILE A 425 -44.09 -12.20 48.26
N VAL A 426 -43.05 -11.45 47.90
CA VAL A 426 -41.72 -12.03 47.70
C VAL A 426 -41.04 -12.18 49.06
N THR A 427 -40.68 -13.40 49.40
CA THR A 427 -39.94 -13.75 50.61
C THR A 427 -38.51 -14.14 50.26
N THR A 428 -37.61 -14.01 51.22
CA THR A 428 -36.22 -14.51 51.11
C THR A 428 -35.90 -15.42 52.27
N ASP A 429 -35.02 -16.39 52.04
CA ASP A 429 -34.33 -17.11 53.12
C ASP A 429 -32.98 -16.45 53.47
N ALA A 430 -32.25 -17.03 54.43
CA ALA A 430 -30.92 -16.56 54.83
C ALA A 430 -29.85 -16.75 53.74
N GLY A 431 -30.10 -17.61 52.75
CA GLY A 431 -29.24 -17.82 51.59
C GLY A 431 -29.53 -16.86 50.42
N GLY A 432 -30.48 -15.93 50.57
CA GLY A 432 -30.88 -15.00 49.52
C GLY A 432 -31.74 -15.63 48.42
N ASN A 433 -32.32 -16.82 48.65
CA ASN A 433 -33.23 -17.43 47.68
C ASN A 433 -34.60 -16.76 47.77
N LEU A 434 -35.13 -16.31 46.63
CA LEU A 434 -36.45 -15.69 46.55
C LEU A 434 -37.53 -16.72 46.26
N ALA A 435 -38.65 -16.61 46.97
CA ALA A 435 -39.86 -17.36 46.72
C ALA A 435 -41.08 -16.43 46.79
N ALA A 436 -42.16 -16.81 46.12
CA ALA A 436 -43.41 -16.06 46.17
C ALA A 436 -44.43 -16.81 47.03
N VAL A 437 -45.07 -16.09 47.94
CA VAL A 437 -46.11 -16.63 48.82
C VAL A 437 -47.41 -15.86 48.54
N PRO A 438 -48.54 -16.55 48.28
CA PRO A 438 -49.82 -15.90 48.07
C PRO A 438 -50.19 -15.01 49.27
N LEU A 439 -50.53 -13.75 49.01
CA LEU A 439 -50.90 -12.80 50.06
C LEU A 439 -52.08 -13.33 50.90
N GLN A 440 -53.02 -14.02 50.26
CA GLN A 440 -54.20 -14.61 50.90
C GLN A 440 -53.85 -15.71 51.91
N SER A 441 -52.76 -16.46 51.68
CA SER A 441 -52.31 -17.50 52.62
C SER A 441 -51.86 -16.86 53.93
N LEU A 442 -51.04 -15.82 53.84
CA LEU A 442 -50.55 -15.11 55.02
C LEU A 442 -51.68 -14.40 55.77
N LEU A 443 -52.62 -13.78 55.04
CA LEU A 443 -53.80 -13.15 55.65
C LEU A 443 -54.75 -14.18 56.27
N GLY A 444 -54.86 -15.37 55.68
CA GLY A 444 -55.69 -16.46 56.20
C GLY A 444 -55.16 -17.01 57.53
N ASP A 445 -53.84 -17.21 57.62
CA ASP A 445 -53.19 -17.64 58.86
C ASP A 445 -53.33 -16.58 59.96
N LEU A 446 -53.13 -15.31 59.61
CA LEU A 446 -53.33 -14.19 60.53
C LEU A 446 -54.78 -14.08 61.00
N ALA A 447 -55.75 -14.18 60.09
CA ALA A 447 -57.17 -14.12 60.41
C ALA A 447 -57.58 -15.28 61.33
N SER A 448 -57.03 -16.48 61.10
CA SER A 448 -57.28 -17.65 61.93
C SER A 448 -56.68 -17.50 63.34
N ALA A 449 -55.44 -16.98 63.43
CA ALA A 449 -54.79 -16.73 64.71
C ALA A 449 -55.52 -15.66 65.52
N VAL A 450 -55.86 -14.53 64.91
CA VAL A 450 -56.63 -13.46 65.55
C VAL A 450 -58.03 -13.94 65.92
N GLY A 451 -58.68 -14.75 65.07
CA GLY A 451 -59.96 -15.38 65.36
C GLY A 451 -59.89 -16.27 66.60
N ALA A 452 -58.89 -17.13 66.70
CA ALA A 452 -58.70 -18.01 67.86
C ALA A 452 -58.44 -17.24 69.16
N ASP A 453 -57.69 -16.13 69.10
CA ASP A 453 -57.45 -15.25 70.24
C ASP A 453 -58.73 -14.52 70.68
N ILE A 454 -59.54 -14.03 69.74
CA ILE A 454 -60.84 -13.42 70.02
C ILE A 454 -61.77 -14.44 70.69
N ASP A 455 -61.81 -15.68 70.19
CA ASP A 455 -62.63 -16.75 70.79
C ASP A 455 -62.14 -17.13 72.20
N ASN A 456 -60.83 -17.11 72.44
CA ASN A 456 -60.26 -17.31 73.77
C ASN A 456 -60.65 -16.19 74.73
N LEU A 457 -60.55 -14.94 74.28
CA LEU A 457 -60.97 -13.77 75.05
C LEU A 457 -62.45 -13.86 75.41
N ASN A 458 -63.31 -14.20 74.45
CA ASN A 458 -64.75 -14.36 74.69
C ASN A 458 -65.03 -15.45 75.72
N ARG A 459 -64.38 -16.62 75.62
CA ARG A 459 -64.49 -17.69 76.63
C ARG A 459 -64.05 -17.24 78.02
N ARG A 460 -62.96 -16.47 78.11
CA ARG A 460 -62.47 -15.94 79.39
C ARG A 460 -63.42 -14.90 79.97
N ILE A 461 -64.03 -14.05 79.14
CA ILE A 461 -65.06 -13.10 79.56
C ILE A 461 -66.27 -13.85 80.11
N ASP A 462 -66.76 -14.86 79.39
CA ASP A 462 -67.90 -15.68 79.84
C ASP A 462 -67.61 -16.42 81.14
N GLN A 463 -66.38 -16.93 81.29
CA GLN A 463 -65.93 -17.57 82.52
C GLN A 463 -65.91 -16.57 83.68
N VAL A 464 -65.33 -15.39 83.51
CA VAL A 464 -65.31 -14.34 84.55
C VAL A 464 -66.73 -13.89 84.91
N GLN A 465 -67.61 -13.72 83.93
CA GLN A 465 -69.02 -13.40 84.18
C GLN A 465 -69.72 -14.52 84.95
N THR A 466 -69.44 -15.78 84.61
CA THR A 466 -70.03 -16.95 85.27
C THR A 466 -69.49 -17.12 86.69
N GLU A 467 -68.18 -17.00 86.89
CA GLU A 467 -67.55 -17.00 88.21
C GLU A 467 -68.06 -15.85 89.08
N SER A 468 -68.24 -14.66 88.52
CA SER A 468 -68.85 -13.51 89.21
C SER A 468 -70.31 -13.79 89.59
N ARG A 469 -71.14 -14.29 88.67
CA ARG A 469 -72.54 -14.68 88.96
C ARG A 469 -72.62 -15.75 90.04
N ARG A 470 -71.75 -16.75 89.97
CA ARG A 470 -71.61 -17.84 90.95
C ARG A 470 -71.15 -17.32 92.31
N GLY A 471 -70.21 -16.39 92.35
CA GLY A 471 -69.76 -15.72 93.58
C GLY A 471 -70.89 -14.94 94.25
N ILE A 472 -71.70 -14.21 93.47
CA ILE A 472 -72.90 -13.52 93.97
C ILE A 472 -73.92 -14.54 94.50
N ALA A 473 -74.21 -15.62 93.76
CA ALA A 473 -75.10 -16.69 94.22
C ALA A 473 -74.59 -17.32 95.53
N ALA A 474 -73.28 -17.55 95.65
CA ALA A 474 -72.65 -18.09 96.85
C ALA A 474 -72.80 -17.16 98.06
N VAL A 475 -72.66 -15.84 97.89
CA VAL A 475 -72.90 -14.86 98.96
C VAL A 475 -74.39 -14.79 99.31
N MET A 476 -75.29 -14.84 98.33
CA MET A 476 -76.74 -14.90 98.57
C MET A 476 -77.16 -16.17 99.33
N ALA A 477 -76.49 -17.30 99.07
CA ALA A 477 -76.71 -18.56 99.76
C ALA A 477 -76.11 -18.60 101.17
N MET A 478 -75.24 -17.66 101.55
CA MET A 478 -74.68 -17.60 102.91
C MET A 478 -75.76 -17.18 103.93
N ALA A 479 -76.38 -18.17 104.54
CA ALA A 479 -77.30 -17.99 105.65
C ALA A 479 -76.62 -17.26 106.82
N ASN A 480 -77.41 -16.53 107.62
CA ASN A 480 -76.99 -16.17 108.97
C ASN A 480 -77.75 -17.09 109.93
N ALA A 481 -77.03 -17.93 110.67
CA ALA A 481 -77.67 -18.77 111.67
C ALA A 481 -78.20 -17.88 112.81
N PRO A 482 -79.50 -17.95 113.14
CA PRO A 482 -80.09 -17.09 114.17
C PRO A 482 -79.51 -17.42 115.54
N MET A 483 -79.49 -16.43 116.45
CA MET A 483 -78.93 -16.62 117.79
C MET A 483 -79.59 -17.80 118.53
N PRO A 484 -78.81 -18.73 119.09
CA PRO A 484 -79.33 -19.82 119.89
C PRO A 484 -80.16 -19.33 121.08
N SER A 485 -81.32 -19.95 121.31
CA SER A 485 -82.28 -19.55 122.34
C SER A 485 -81.76 -19.66 123.79
N ALA A 486 -80.67 -20.39 124.02
CA ALA A 486 -80.03 -20.53 125.33
C ALA A 486 -78.49 -20.48 125.24
N PRO A 487 -77.78 -20.02 126.29
CA PRO A 487 -76.32 -20.06 126.37
C PRO A 487 -75.75 -21.47 126.16
N GLY A 488 -74.60 -21.57 125.50
CA GLY A 488 -73.91 -22.85 125.22
C GLY A 488 -74.54 -23.71 124.12
N ARG A 489 -75.65 -23.27 123.48
CA ARG A 489 -76.26 -23.99 122.35
C ARG A 489 -75.72 -23.52 121.00
N THR A 490 -75.81 -24.40 120.01
CA THR A 490 -75.46 -24.13 118.61
C THR A 490 -76.72 -24.20 117.75
N THR A 491 -76.93 -23.22 116.89
CA THR A 491 -77.93 -23.24 115.83
C THR A 491 -77.24 -23.42 114.50
N TRP A 492 -77.95 -24.04 113.55
CA TRP A 492 -77.49 -24.17 112.18
C TRP A 492 -78.57 -23.66 111.23
N ALA A 493 -78.14 -23.16 110.07
CA ALA A 493 -79.02 -22.76 108.99
C ALA A 493 -78.42 -23.21 107.66
N ALA A 494 -79.27 -23.69 106.76
CA ALA A 494 -78.89 -24.09 105.41
C ALA A 494 -79.76 -23.31 104.42
N ASN A 495 -79.14 -22.63 103.47
CA ASN A 495 -79.82 -21.82 102.46
C ASN A 495 -79.34 -22.20 101.05
N MET A 496 -80.17 -21.87 100.06
CA MET A 496 -79.80 -21.92 98.65
C MET A 496 -80.01 -20.54 98.04
N GLY A 497 -79.06 -20.11 97.20
CA GLY A 497 -79.09 -18.84 96.49
C GLY A 497 -79.07 -19.08 94.99
N VAL A 498 -79.86 -18.30 94.24
CA VAL A 498 -79.89 -18.34 92.78
C VAL A 498 -79.70 -16.92 92.25
N TYR A 499 -78.78 -16.73 91.30
CA TYR A 499 -78.54 -15.44 90.66
C TYR A 499 -78.24 -15.65 89.16
N LYS A 500 -79.07 -15.06 88.28
CA LYS A 500 -78.93 -15.14 86.81
C LYS A 500 -78.57 -16.55 86.30
N SER A 501 -79.42 -17.53 86.64
CA SER A 501 -79.29 -18.96 86.26
C SER A 501 -78.15 -19.74 86.90
N GLU A 502 -77.37 -19.14 87.81
CA GLU A 502 -76.39 -19.83 88.64
C GLU A 502 -76.92 -20.07 90.04
N TRP A 503 -76.53 -21.19 90.66
CA TRP A 503 -76.98 -21.57 92.00
C TRP A 503 -75.79 -21.80 92.94
N ALA A 504 -76.05 -21.68 94.23
CA ALA A 504 -75.12 -22.03 95.29
C ALA A 504 -75.87 -22.49 96.53
N SER A 505 -75.20 -23.28 97.36
CA SER A 505 -75.69 -23.69 98.68
C SER A 505 -74.79 -23.12 99.76
N GLY A 506 -75.38 -22.66 100.86
CA GLY A 506 -74.62 -22.18 102.00
C GLY A 506 -75.13 -22.78 103.30
N PHE A 507 -74.20 -22.94 104.23
CA PHE A 507 -74.45 -23.47 105.56
C PHE A 507 -73.80 -22.55 106.57
N ALA A 508 -74.53 -22.26 107.64
CA ALA A 508 -74.07 -21.40 108.71
C ALA A 508 -74.32 -22.05 110.06
N VAL A 509 -73.43 -21.78 110.99
CA VAL A 509 -73.54 -22.15 112.40
C VAL A 509 -73.34 -20.92 113.26
N ALA A 510 -74.13 -20.80 114.30
CA ALA A 510 -73.94 -19.80 115.33
C ALA A 510 -73.89 -20.48 116.68
N HIS A 511 -72.90 -20.11 117.49
CA HIS A 511 -72.75 -20.60 118.86
C HIS A 511 -72.82 -19.43 119.82
N ARG A 512 -73.70 -19.55 120.82
CA ARG A 512 -73.86 -18.52 121.85
C ARG A 512 -72.88 -18.79 122.98
N LEU A 513 -72.02 -17.83 123.27
CA LEU A 513 -71.05 -17.90 124.36
C LEU A 513 -71.78 -17.86 125.70
N ASP A 514 -71.25 -18.59 126.68
CA ASP A 514 -71.81 -18.65 128.04
C ASP A 514 -71.36 -17.43 128.85
N THR A 515 -71.81 -16.25 128.41
CA THR A 515 -71.49 -14.95 129.01
C THR A 515 -72.78 -14.26 129.52
N PRO A 516 -72.70 -13.42 130.57
CA PRO A 516 -73.86 -12.70 131.12
C PRO A 516 -74.52 -11.76 130.11
N ARG A 517 -73.75 -11.29 129.11
CA ARG A 517 -74.26 -10.53 127.96
C ARG A 517 -74.46 -11.47 126.78
N PRO A 518 -75.56 -11.35 126.01
CA PRO A 518 -75.76 -12.15 124.81
C PRO A 518 -74.65 -11.85 123.80
N SER A 519 -73.69 -12.76 123.66
CA SER A 519 -72.63 -12.69 122.65
C SER A 519 -72.44 -14.05 121.99
N GLY A 520 -72.05 -14.06 120.73
CA GLY A 520 -71.94 -15.28 119.95
C GLY A 520 -70.97 -15.16 118.79
N ILE A 521 -70.51 -16.31 118.34
CA ILE A 521 -69.67 -16.46 117.16
C ILE A 521 -70.55 -17.08 116.07
N THR A 522 -70.48 -16.52 114.86
CA THR A 522 -71.12 -17.10 113.68
C THR A 522 -70.04 -17.44 112.66
N ALA A 523 -70.20 -18.57 111.99
CA ALA A 523 -69.39 -18.98 110.85
C ALA A 523 -70.34 -19.49 109.76
N ALA A 524 -70.10 -19.07 108.53
CA ALA A 524 -70.82 -19.57 107.38
C ALA A 524 -69.85 -19.90 106.25
N PHE A 525 -70.17 -20.94 105.51
CA PHE A 525 -69.52 -21.28 104.26
C PHE A 525 -70.57 -21.45 103.18
N SER A 526 -70.19 -21.21 101.93
CA SER A 526 -71.00 -21.54 100.77
C SER A 526 -70.16 -22.17 99.68
N LEU A 527 -70.83 -22.99 98.89
CA LEU A 527 -70.28 -23.68 97.73
C LEU A 527 -71.14 -23.27 96.54
N ASN A 528 -70.48 -22.73 95.51
CA ASN A 528 -71.13 -22.50 94.23
C ASN A 528 -71.23 -23.79 93.40
N ALA A 529 -71.82 -23.71 92.21
CA ALA A 529 -72.00 -24.85 91.31
C ALA A 529 -70.70 -25.59 90.91
N ASP A 530 -69.53 -24.95 90.97
CA ASP A 530 -68.22 -25.60 90.71
C ASP A 530 -67.54 -26.12 91.99
N GLY A 531 -68.17 -25.94 93.15
CA GLY A 531 -67.59 -26.30 94.43
C GLY A 531 -66.50 -25.35 94.93
N LEU A 532 -66.35 -24.15 94.34
CA LEU A 532 -65.45 -23.12 94.89
C LEU A 532 -66.03 -22.58 96.20
N PRO A 533 -65.28 -22.66 97.31
CA PRO A 533 -65.77 -22.26 98.61
C PRO A 533 -65.66 -20.75 98.81
N ALA A 534 -66.68 -20.17 99.42
CA ALA A 534 -66.59 -18.87 100.06
C ALA A 534 -66.90 -19.05 101.55
N ALA A 535 -66.25 -18.28 102.42
CA ALA A 535 -66.45 -18.37 103.86
C ALA A 535 -66.51 -16.99 104.51
N ARG A 536 -67.28 -16.88 105.59
CA ARG A 536 -67.31 -15.73 106.49
C ARG A 536 -67.35 -16.19 107.94
N ALA A 537 -66.72 -15.41 108.81
CA ALA A 537 -66.83 -15.57 110.25
C ALA A 537 -67.10 -14.20 110.87
N GLY A 538 -67.84 -14.17 111.97
CA GLY A 538 -68.22 -12.93 112.61
C GLY A 538 -68.57 -13.13 114.08
N LEU A 539 -68.63 -12.00 114.79
CA LEU A 539 -69.10 -11.90 116.16
C LEU A 539 -70.41 -11.11 116.14
N PHE A 540 -71.36 -11.51 116.96
CA PHE A 540 -72.62 -10.78 117.13
C PHE A 540 -72.98 -10.76 118.61
N GLY A 541 -73.68 -9.71 119.03
CA GLY A 541 -74.10 -9.56 120.41
C GLY A 541 -75.06 -8.39 120.58
N GLU A 542 -75.68 -8.34 121.74
CA GLU A 542 -76.62 -7.30 122.16
C GLU A 542 -76.12 -6.70 123.48
N PHE A 543 -76.37 -5.41 123.69
CA PHE A 543 -75.86 -4.66 124.85
C PHE A 543 -76.88 -4.56 125.97
#